data_AF-A0A1T4XY92-F1
#
_entry.id   AF-A0A1T4XY92-F1
#
_cell.length_a   1.000
_cell.length_b   1.000
_cell.length_c   1.000
_cell.angle_alpha   90.00
_cell.angle_beta   90.00
_cell.angle_gamma   90.00
#
_symmetry.space_group_name_H-M   'P 1'
#
loop_
_entity.id
_entity.type
_entity.pdbx_description
1 polymer ?
#
loop_
_entity_poly.entity_id
_entity_poly.type
_entity_poly.pdbx_seq_one_letter_code
_entity_poly.pdbx_strand_id
1 'polypeptide(L)'
;MANPTQSEILDQLRQDAWVGDAVLELYVRSHILRTQGRVDAEMKTRFTCNQFLNCVGNPTKVEAEIGVIYQKDGLDAAFAWISQTLEPLFLKQEAKRTRTGKA
;
A
#
# COMPACT_ATOMS: atom_id res chain seq x y z
N MET A 1 9.15 -5.50 -32.84
CA MET A 1 8.44 -5.99 -31.65
C MET A 1 7.01 -5.49 -31.74
N ALA A 2 6.00 -6.35 -31.62
CA ALA A 2 4.61 -5.91 -31.66
C ALA A 2 4.30 -5.08 -30.41
N ASN A 3 3.54 -3.99 -30.55
CA ASN A 3 3.06 -3.25 -29.39
C ASN A 3 2.08 -4.14 -28.61
N PRO A 4 2.18 -4.20 -27.27
CA PRO A 4 1.25 -4.97 -26.47
C PRO A 4 -0.18 -4.43 -26.65
N THR A 5 -1.13 -5.35 -26.67
CA THR A 5 -2.56 -5.04 -26.73
C THR A 5 -3.02 -4.39 -25.43
N GLN A 6 -4.13 -3.66 -25.50
CA GLN A 6 -4.74 -3.06 -24.31
C GLN A 6 -5.10 -4.12 -23.24
N SER A 7 -5.47 -5.33 -23.65
CA SER A 7 -5.76 -6.43 -22.72
C SER A 7 -4.51 -6.85 -21.94
N GLU A 8 -3.40 -7.06 -22.64
CA GLU A 8 -2.13 -7.48 -22.02
C GLU A 8 -1.61 -6.42 -21.03
N ILE A 9 -1.78 -5.13 -21.34
CA ILE A 9 -1.41 -4.03 -20.43
C ILE A 9 -2.25 -4.08 -19.15
N LEU A 10 -3.56 -4.33 -19.26
CA LEU A 10 -4.46 -4.42 -18.12
C LEU A 10 -4.18 -5.65 -17.27
N ASP A 11 -3.83 -6.77 -17.89
CA ASP A 11 -3.49 -8.00 -17.18
C ASP A 11 -2.16 -7.85 -16.43
N GLN A 12 -1.15 -7.22 -17.05
CA GLN A 12 0.11 -6.90 -16.35
C GLN A 12 -0.13 -5.97 -15.16
N LEU A 13 -0.94 -4.91 -15.33
CA LEU A 13 -1.27 -4.00 -14.24
C LEU A 13 -1.91 -4.75 -13.05
N ARG A 14 -2.78 -5.71 -13.32
CA ARG A 14 -3.42 -6.54 -12.27
C ARG A 14 -2.43 -7.49 -11.61
N GLN A 15 -1.51 -8.08 -12.37
CA GLN A 15 -0.46 -8.93 -11.82
C GLN A 15 0.48 -8.15 -10.91
N ASP A 16 0.90 -6.96 -11.34
CA ASP A 16 1.73 -6.06 -10.54
C ASP A 16 0.99 -5.63 -9.27
N ALA A 17 -0.30 -5.27 -9.39
CA ALA A 17 -1.13 -4.93 -8.23
C ALA A 17 -1.28 -6.10 -7.25
N TRP A 18 -1.46 -7.32 -7.76
CA TRP A 18 -1.56 -8.52 -6.94
C TRP A 18 -0.30 -8.77 -6.11
N VAL A 19 0.88 -8.60 -6.72
CA VAL A 19 2.16 -8.69 -6.00
C VAL A 19 2.32 -7.54 -5.01
N GLY A 20 1.99 -6.32 -5.43
CA GLY A 20 2.12 -5.13 -4.61
C GLY A 20 1.21 -5.12 -3.39
N ASP A 21 0.00 -5.65 -3.47
CA ASP A 21 -0.89 -5.83 -2.32
C ASP A 21 -0.24 -6.72 -1.25
N ALA A 22 0.36 -7.85 -1.64
CA ALA A 22 1.06 -8.72 -0.71
C ALA A 22 2.26 -8.02 -0.03
N VAL A 23 3.01 -7.21 -0.78
CA VAL A 23 4.13 -6.42 -0.26
C VAL A 23 3.63 -5.32 0.70
N LEU A 24 2.55 -4.64 0.35
CA LEU A 24 1.90 -3.64 1.18
C LEU A 24 1.40 -4.26 2.49
N GLU A 25 0.73 -5.41 2.42
CA GLU A 25 0.29 -6.14 3.62
C GLU A 25 1.46 -6.50 4.53
N LEU A 26 2.57 -6.98 3.97
CA LEU A 26 3.75 -7.33 4.74
C LEU A 26 4.35 -6.10 5.43
N TYR A 27 4.46 -4.98 4.71
CA TYR A 27 4.92 -3.71 5.26
C TYR A 27 4.05 -3.30 6.44
N VAL A 28 2.73 -3.27 6.25
CA VAL A 28 1.76 -2.79 7.25
C VAL A 28 1.78 -3.69 8.49
N ARG A 29 1.78 -5.02 8.32
CA ARG A 29 1.92 -5.96 9.44
C ARG A 29 3.20 -5.71 10.22
N SER A 30 4.31 -5.53 9.52
CA SER A 30 5.61 -5.25 10.13
C SER A 30 5.63 -3.89 10.85
N HIS A 31 5.04 -2.86 10.26
CA HIS A 31 4.91 -1.53 10.86
C HIS A 31 4.08 -1.58 12.15
N ILE A 32 2.95 -2.29 12.14
CA ILE A 32 2.08 -2.45 13.32
C ILE A 32 2.82 -3.17 14.44
N LEU A 33 3.49 -4.28 14.13
CA LEU A 33 4.26 -5.02 15.14
C LEU A 33 5.38 -4.17 15.75
N ARG A 34 6.10 -3.38 14.92
CA ARG A 34 7.16 -2.49 15.40
C ARG A 34 6.64 -1.33 16.26
N THR A 35 5.49 -0.77 15.93
CA THR A 35 4.98 0.46 16.57
C THR A 35 4.05 0.19 17.75
N GLN A 36 3.22 -0.85 17.67
CA GLN A 36 2.22 -1.20 18.69
C GLN A 36 2.67 -2.35 19.60
N GLY A 37 3.67 -3.14 19.18
CA GLY A 37 4.10 -4.34 19.91
C GLY A 37 3.06 -5.46 19.98
N ARG A 38 1.96 -5.35 19.22
CA ARG A 38 0.85 -6.30 19.19
C ARG A 38 0.24 -6.38 17.79
N VAL A 39 -0.51 -7.44 17.53
CA VAL A 39 -1.33 -7.54 16.32
C VAL A 39 -2.50 -6.56 16.42
N ASP A 40 -2.70 -5.78 15.36
CA ASP A 40 -3.84 -4.87 15.20
C ASP A 40 -4.44 -5.01 13.80
N ALA A 41 -5.42 -5.92 13.67
CA ALA A 41 -6.07 -6.19 12.39
C ALA A 41 -6.90 -5.00 11.88
N GLU A 42 -7.40 -4.16 12.79
CA GLU A 42 -8.19 -3.00 12.43
C GLU A 42 -7.30 -1.93 11.79
N MET A 43 -6.16 -1.63 12.41
CA MET A 43 -5.15 -0.72 11.84
C MET A 43 -4.63 -1.23 10.50
N LYS A 44 -4.38 -2.55 10.39
CA LYS A 44 -4.02 -3.18 9.11
C LYS A 44 -5.06 -2.88 8.04
N THR A 45 -6.33 -3.12 8.36
CA THR A 45 -7.44 -2.92 7.42
C THR A 45 -7.56 -1.45 7.01
N ARG A 46 -7.42 -0.51 7.95
CA ARG A 46 -7.47 0.93 7.63
C ARG A 46 -6.31 1.38 6.73
N PHE A 47 -5.13 0.78 6.89
CA PHE A 47 -3.95 1.16 6.09
C PHE A 47 -3.96 0.50 4.70
N THR A 48 -4.56 -0.68 4.53
CA THR A 48 -4.62 -1.36 3.23
C THR A 48 -5.95 -1.18 2.50
N CYS A 49 -6.93 -0.45 3.04
CA CYS A 49 -8.24 -0.34 2.38
C CYS A 49 -8.20 0.59 1.17
N ASN A 50 -9.02 0.27 0.16
CA ASN A 50 -9.20 1.11 -1.01
C ASN A 50 -9.58 2.55 -0.65
N GLN A 51 -10.32 2.78 0.44
CA GLN A 51 -10.68 4.14 0.86
C GLN A 51 -9.44 4.98 1.19
N PHE A 52 -8.47 4.39 1.89
CA PHE A 52 -7.20 5.05 2.18
C PHE A 52 -6.36 5.19 0.91
N LEU A 53 -6.20 4.13 0.12
CA LEU A 53 -5.40 4.18 -1.11
C LEU A 53 -5.94 5.19 -2.12
N ASN A 54 -7.27 5.37 -2.20
CA ASN A 54 -7.92 6.41 -3.00
C ASN A 54 -7.51 7.85 -2.62
N CYS A 55 -7.02 8.07 -1.40
CA CYS A 55 -6.50 9.38 -0.99
C CYS A 55 -5.10 9.66 -1.57
N VAL A 56 -4.42 8.64 -2.06
CA VAL A 56 -3.09 8.73 -2.69
C VAL A 56 -3.23 8.69 -4.21
N GLY A 57 -4.07 7.80 -4.73
CA GLY A 57 -4.32 7.63 -6.15
C GLY A 57 -5.28 6.49 -6.41
N ASN A 58 -5.36 6.00 -7.66
CA ASN A 58 -6.16 4.81 -7.93
C ASN A 58 -5.57 3.59 -7.19
N PRO A 59 -6.34 2.84 -6.36
CA PRO A 59 -5.81 1.76 -5.53
C PRO A 59 -5.00 0.72 -6.30
N THR A 60 -5.53 0.22 -7.41
CA THR A 60 -4.85 -0.76 -8.26
C THR A 60 -3.56 -0.22 -8.85
N LYS A 61 -3.51 1.08 -9.19
CA LYS A 61 -2.24 1.70 -9.65
C LYS A 61 -1.22 1.84 -8.53
N VAL A 62 -1.66 2.19 -7.31
CA VAL A 62 -0.78 2.29 -6.14
C VAL A 62 -0.19 0.93 -5.81
N GLU A 63 -1.02 -0.10 -5.77
CA GLU A 63 -0.58 -1.49 -5.57
C GLU A 63 0.36 -1.92 -6.69
N ALA A 64 0.03 -1.66 -7.96
CA ALA A 64 0.89 -2.00 -9.08
C ALA A 64 2.26 -1.30 -9.02
N GLU A 65 2.31 -0.03 -8.62
CA GLU A 65 3.56 0.70 -8.43
C GLU A 65 4.45 0.03 -7.38
N ILE A 66 3.88 -0.39 -6.25
CA ILE A 66 4.59 -1.17 -5.22
C ILE A 66 5.11 -2.49 -5.81
N GLY A 67 4.27 -3.20 -6.58
CA GLY A 67 4.64 -4.46 -7.21
C GLY A 67 5.79 -4.31 -8.20
N VAL A 68 5.77 -3.26 -9.02
CA VAL A 68 6.84 -2.96 -9.98
C VAL A 68 8.15 -2.63 -9.26
N ILE A 69 8.10 -1.78 -8.23
CA ILE A 69 9.29 -1.42 -7.43
C ILE A 69 9.87 -2.68 -6.77
N TYR A 70 9.02 -3.52 -6.16
CA TYR A 70 9.45 -4.78 -5.56
C TYR A 70 10.13 -5.71 -6.58
N GLN A 71 9.51 -5.90 -7.75
CA GLN A 71 10.05 -6.79 -8.78
C GLN A 71 11.38 -6.30 -9.34
N LYS A 72 11.58 -4.98 -9.43
CA LYS A 72 12.77 -4.38 -10.03
C LYS A 72 13.91 -4.15 -9.04
N ASP A 73 13.59 -3.59 -7.88
CA ASP A 73 14.55 -3.01 -6.94
C ASP A 73 14.51 -3.74 -5.57
N GLY A 74 13.61 -4.70 -5.40
CA GLY A 74 13.53 -5.56 -4.21
C GLY A 74 12.66 -5.02 -3.07
N LEU A 75 12.60 -5.80 -1.99
CA LEU A 75 11.70 -5.55 -0.87
C LEU A 75 12.03 -4.25 -0.12
N ASP A 76 13.32 -3.97 0.11
CA ASP A 76 13.74 -2.77 0.84
C ASP A 76 13.36 -1.49 0.10
N ALA A 77 13.47 -1.48 -1.23
CA ALA A 77 13.06 -0.34 -2.06
C ALA A 77 11.53 -0.13 -2.00
N ALA A 78 10.75 -1.20 -2.07
CA ALA A 78 9.30 -1.13 -1.94
C ALA A 78 8.89 -0.62 -0.55
N PHE A 79 9.54 -1.09 0.51
CA PHE A 79 9.30 -0.62 1.88
C PHE A 79 9.66 0.85 2.05
N ALA A 80 10.79 1.29 1.47
CA ALA A 80 11.17 2.69 1.48
C ALA A 80 10.11 3.57 0.80
N TRP A 81 9.61 3.16 -0.37
CA TRP A 81 8.54 3.87 -1.07
C TRP A 81 7.26 3.95 -0.24
N ILE A 82 6.81 2.84 0.37
CA ILE A 82 5.62 2.82 1.23
C ILE A 82 5.80 3.76 2.43
N SER A 83 6.97 3.74 3.07
CA SER A 83 7.29 4.58 4.22
C SER A 83 7.35 6.07 3.90
N GLN A 84 7.74 6.43 2.68
CA GLN A 84 7.88 7.83 2.24
C GLN A 84 6.55 8.38 1.70
N THR A 85 5.77 7.54 1.02
CA THR A 85 4.57 7.96 0.29
C THR A 85 3.29 7.73 1.08
N LEU A 86 3.08 6.52 1.62
CA LEU A 86 1.81 6.13 2.24
C LEU A 86 1.79 6.43 3.74
N GLU A 87 2.86 6.10 4.46
CA GLU A 87 2.89 6.22 5.93
C GLU A 87 2.61 7.64 6.45
N PRO A 88 3.19 8.74 5.91
CA PRO A 88 2.93 10.08 6.42
C PRO A 88 1.47 10.50 6.24
N LEU A 89 0.80 10.03 5.18
CA LEU A 89 -0.61 10.29 4.92
C LEU A 89 -1.49 9.49 5.89
N PHE A 90 -1.15 8.22 6.12
CA PHE A 90 -1.86 7.36 7.06
C PHE A 90 -1.81 7.91 8.48
N LEU A 91 -0.62 8.29 8.97
CA LEU A 91 -0.45 8.89 10.30
C LEU A 91 -1.25 10.18 10.47
N LYS A 92 -1.32 11.03 9.42
CA LYS A 92 -2.16 12.23 9.43
C LYS A 92 -3.65 11.90 9.56
N GLN A 93 -4.12 10.83 8.91
CA GLN A 93 -5.52 10.39 9.01
C GLN A 93 -5.83 9.81 10.39
N GLU A 94 -4.96 8.95 10.94
CA GLU A 94 -5.15 8.36 12.28
C GLU A 94 -5.13 9.44 13.38
N ALA A 95 -4.24 10.44 13.27
CA ALA A 95 -4.21 11.57 14.19
C ALA A 95 -5.52 12.38 14.17
N LYS A 96 -6.15 12.54 12.99
CA LYS A 96 -7.47 13.18 12.88
C LYS A 96 -8.56 12.32 13.50
N ARG A 97 -8.59 11.01 13.24
CA ARG A 97 -9.58 10.07 13.80
C ARG A 97 -9.55 10.08 15.33
N THR A 98 -8.37 10.06 15.92
CA THR A 98 -8.18 10.10 17.39
C THR A 98 -8.72 11.41 18.00
N ARG A 99 -8.62 12.53 17.28
CA ARG A 99 -9.15 13.83 17.74
C ARG A 99 -10.68 13.90 17.64
N THR A 100 -11.26 13.31 16.61
CA THR A 100 -12.72 13.32 16.38
C THR A 100 -13.47 12.21 17.12
N GLY A 101 -12.79 11.13 17.53
CA GLY A 101 -13.35 10.03 18.34
C GLY A 101 -13.42 10.33 19.84
N LYS A 102 -13.17 11.59 20.24
CA LYS A 102 -13.38 12.08 21.61
C LYS A 102 -14.75 12.80 21.64
N ALA A 103 -15.81 12.02 21.64
CA ALA A 103 -17.19 12.44 21.95
C ALA A 103 -17.82 11.39 22.86
#